data_AF-A0A373NXG1-F1
#
_entry.id   AF-A0A373NXG1-F1
#
_cell.length_a   1.000
_cell.length_b   1.000
_cell.length_c   1.000
_cell.angle_alpha   90.00
_cell.angle_beta   90.00
_cell.angle_gamma   90.00
#
_symmetry.space_group_name_H-M   'P 1'
#
loop_
_entity.id
_entity.type
_entity.pdbx_description
1 polymer ?
#
loop_
_entity_poly.entity_id
_entity_poly.type
_entity_poly.pdbx_seq_one_letter_code
_entity_poly.pdbx_strand_id
1 'polypeptide(L)'
;MDFFDTQILFYKFNDNKNSLDKDIEDVIQKCDITGGQISSVVALEFLGVMEKDCNRAKIYPVKLAINHPPLPTHYRFRRKGCEIGKYRTDKIVLDFNSEFDSIVIYSNEAISQLINRKDLDGLLFFARNTYSRKDYIAFRNKVQFLIDYDLSVVPITQEIIDVMYRIYEEIKGEYNVKVNYRNSFMDLLILATAVTYKRYLYTKDKELQKLVTRYCNYDSGIDAANETTHIESSAIKNNGQDNKGFVNNKWRLIRS
;
A
#
# COMPACT_ATOMS: atom_id res chain seq x y z
N MET A 1 1.61 3.80 -15.59
CA MET A 1 0.92 2.73 -14.87
C MET A 1 0.28 3.38 -13.66
N ASP A 2 -1.00 3.11 -13.43
CA ASP A 2 -1.77 3.75 -12.37
C ASP A 2 -1.85 2.85 -11.13
N PHE A 3 -2.27 3.43 -10.02
CA PHE A 3 -2.36 2.77 -8.73
C PHE A 3 -3.76 2.25 -8.44
N PHE A 4 -3.83 1.09 -7.79
CA PHE A 4 -5.07 0.47 -7.33
C PHE A 4 -5.06 0.28 -5.82
N ASP A 5 -6.17 0.58 -5.17
CA ASP A 5 -6.33 0.35 -3.73
C ASP A 5 -6.74 -1.11 -3.41
N THR A 6 -6.83 -1.39 -2.11
CA THR A 6 -7.21 -2.71 -1.59
C THR A 6 -8.63 -3.12 -1.99
N GLN A 7 -9.57 -2.17 -2.11
CA GLN A 7 -10.96 -2.46 -2.46
C GLN A 7 -11.11 -2.90 -3.93
N ILE A 8 -10.38 -2.25 -4.85
CA ILE A 8 -10.34 -2.65 -6.27
C ILE A 8 -9.77 -4.07 -6.41
N LEU A 9 -8.69 -4.38 -5.70
CA LEU A 9 -8.11 -5.73 -5.75
C LEU A 9 -9.08 -6.79 -5.22
N PHE A 10 -9.74 -6.55 -4.08
CA PHE A 10 -10.71 -7.49 -3.54
C PHE A 10 -11.89 -7.73 -4.47
N TYR A 11 -12.38 -6.66 -5.10
CA TYR A 11 -13.45 -6.74 -6.09
C TYR A 11 -13.03 -7.64 -7.26
N LYS A 12 -11.91 -7.34 -7.94
CA LYS A 12 -11.40 -8.14 -9.07
C LYS A 12 -11.05 -9.59 -8.69
N PHE A 13 -10.52 -9.81 -7.49
CA PHE A 13 -10.21 -11.16 -7.00
C PHE A 13 -11.46 -12.00 -6.72
N ASN A 14 -12.55 -11.38 -6.30
CA ASN A 14 -13.82 -12.05 -5.99
C ASN A 14 -14.69 -12.24 -7.24
N ASP A 15 -14.69 -11.29 -8.18
CA ASP A 15 -15.42 -11.42 -9.46
C ASP A 15 -14.89 -12.59 -10.29
N ASN A 16 -13.58 -12.82 -10.27
CA ASN A 16 -12.96 -14.03 -10.84
C ASN A 16 -13.41 -15.33 -10.17
N LYS A 17 -14.12 -15.27 -9.05
CA LYS A 17 -14.60 -16.43 -8.29
C LYS A 17 -16.11 -16.58 -8.29
N ASN A 18 -16.88 -15.49 -8.39
CA ASN A 18 -18.33 -15.49 -8.37
C ASN A 18 -18.86 -14.42 -9.34
N SER A 19 -19.43 -14.86 -10.47
CA SER A 19 -20.28 -13.99 -11.28
C SER A 19 -21.64 -13.86 -10.61
N LEU A 20 -21.91 -12.80 -9.86
CA LEU A 20 -23.26 -12.29 -9.58
C LEU A 20 -23.16 -11.00 -8.74
N ASP A 21 -23.29 -9.83 -9.38
CA ASP A 21 -24.32 -8.83 -9.08
C ASP A 21 -24.05 -7.55 -9.88
N LYS A 22 -24.79 -7.42 -10.99
CA LYS A 22 -24.87 -6.20 -11.78
C LYS A 22 -25.71 -5.20 -11.00
N ASP A 23 -25.09 -4.08 -10.60
CA ASP A 23 -25.68 -2.73 -10.60
C ASP A 23 -24.83 -1.76 -9.74
N ILE A 24 -23.54 -1.57 -10.13
CA ILE A 24 -22.64 -0.38 -9.95
C ILE A 24 -21.34 -0.70 -10.72
N GLU A 25 -21.46 -1.16 -11.98
CA GLU A 25 -20.46 -2.06 -12.56
C GLU A 25 -19.76 -1.61 -13.86
N ASP A 26 -20.19 -0.59 -14.59
CA ASP A 26 -19.66 -0.42 -15.96
C ASP A 26 -18.27 0.23 -16.10
N VAL A 27 -17.83 1.06 -15.14
CA VAL A 27 -16.53 1.78 -15.26
C VAL A 27 -15.36 0.93 -14.74
N ILE A 28 -15.57 0.16 -13.67
CA ILE A 28 -14.51 -0.65 -13.03
C ILE A 28 -14.47 -2.08 -13.57
N GLN A 29 -15.59 -2.64 -14.04
CA GLN A 29 -15.58 -3.94 -14.72
C GLN A 29 -14.72 -3.88 -16.00
N LYS A 30 -14.68 -2.71 -16.67
CA LYS A 30 -13.75 -2.39 -17.76
C LYS A 30 -12.35 -1.93 -17.34
N CYS A 31 -12.12 -1.61 -16.06
CA CYS A 31 -10.82 -1.21 -15.56
C CYS A 31 -9.90 -2.43 -15.58
N ASP A 32 -9.01 -2.48 -16.57
CA ASP A 32 -7.95 -3.47 -16.66
C ASP A 32 -6.86 -3.10 -15.65
N ILE A 33 -6.66 -3.98 -14.68
CA ILE A 33 -5.62 -3.83 -13.66
C ILE A 33 -4.29 -4.42 -14.11
N THR A 34 -4.23 -5.07 -15.27
CA THR A 34 -3.05 -5.77 -15.77
C THR A 34 -1.88 -4.81 -15.95
N GLY A 35 -0.70 -5.15 -15.42
CA GLY A 35 0.47 -4.27 -15.45
C GLY A 35 0.34 -3.03 -14.55
N GLY A 36 -0.66 -3.02 -13.66
CA GLY A 36 -0.91 -1.98 -12.68
C GLY A 36 0.15 -1.85 -11.58
N GLN A 37 0.01 -0.82 -10.75
CA GLN A 37 0.82 -0.65 -9.55
C GLN A 37 -0.04 -0.66 -8.30
N ILE A 38 0.52 -1.15 -7.20
CA ILE A 38 -0.07 -1.06 -5.86
C ILE A 38 1.02 -0.66 -4.87
N SER A 39 0.67 0.03 -3.79
CA SER A 39 1.63 0.24 -2.71
C SER A 39 1.88 -1.07 -1.94
N SER A 40 3.02 -1.17 -1.26
CA SER A 40 3.26 -2.30 -0.36
C SER A 40 2.22 -2.41 0.74
N VAL A 41 1.63 -1.29 1.19
CA VAL A 41 0.51 -1.28 2.16
C VAL A 41 -0.70 -2.03 1.58
N VAL A 42 -1.10 -1.71 0.34
CA VAL A 42 -2.19 -2.43 -0.36
C VAL A 42 -1.86 -3.92 -0.47
N ALA A 43 -0.63 -4.27 -0.85
CA ALA A 43 -0.22 -5.66 -0.96
C ALA A 43 -0.31 -6.40 0.39
N LEU A 44 0.17 -5.78 1.47
CA LEU A 44 0.16 -6.36 2.81
C LEU A 44 -1.26 -6.55 3.35
N GLU A 45 -2.15 -5.58 3.13
CA GLU A 45 -3.56 -5.66 3.49
C GLU A 45 -4.31 -6.71 2.68
N PHE A 46 -4.19 -6.66 1.36
CA PHE A 46 -4.85 -7.59 0.44
C PHE A 46 -4.46 -9.03 0.76
N LEU A 47 -3.16 -9.30 0.95
CA LEU A 47 -2.65 -10.62 1.32
C LEU A 47 -3.01 -11.02 2.76
N GLY A 48 -3.48 -10.10 3.60
CA GLY A 48 -3.81 -10.35 4.99
C GLY A 48 -2.58 -10.65 5.85
N VAL A 49 -1.45 -10.02 5.51
CA VAL A 49 -0.18 -10.11 6.25
C VAL A 49 -0.25 -9.27 7.53
N MET A 50 -0.83 -8.08 7.45
CA MET A 50 -1.00 -7.19 8.60
C MET A 50 -2.10 -7.70 9.53
N GLU A 51 -1.85 -7.65 10.84
CA GLU A 51 -2.91 -7.82 11.84
C GLU A 51 -3.64 -6.49 12.05
N LYS A 52 -4.97 -6.55 12.17
CA LYS A 52 -5.78 -5.36 12.40
C LYS A 52 -5.49 -4.78 13.78
N ASP A 53 -5.46 -3.46 13.86
CA ASP A 53 -5.39 -2.68 15.10
C ASP A 53 -4.15 -2.93 15.98
N CYS A 54 -3.10 -3.55 15.45
CA CYS A 54 -1.87 -3.79 16.21
C CYS A 54 -0.59 -3.72 15.37
N ASN A 55 0.55 -3.54 16.04
CA ASN A 55 1.88 -3.50 15.42
C ASN A 55 2.47 -4.91 15.25
N ARG A 56 1.72 -5.81 14.59
CA ARG A 56 2.13 -7.18 14.28
C ARG A 56 1.78 -7.58 12.86
N ALA A 57 2.51 -8.56 12.35
CA ALA A 57 2.21 -9.24 11.10
C ALA A 57 2.07 -10.74 11.35
N LYS A 58 1.26 -11.40 10.54
CA LYS A 58 1.08 -12.85 10.57
C LYS A 58 2.30 -13.56 9.98
N ILE A 59 2.93 -12.97 8.97
CA ILE A 59 4.17 -13.48 8.38
C ILE A 59 5.19 -12.37 8.28
N TYR A 60 6.48 -12.74 8.30
CA TYR A 60 7.58 -11.79 8.25
C TYR A 60 8.57 -12.16 7.11
N PRO A 61 8.17 -12.04 5.84
CA PRO A 61 9.08 -12.24 4.71
C PRO A 61 10.37 -11.43 4.85
N VAL A 62 11.49 -12.01 4.45
CA VAL A 62 12.78 -11.33 4.47
C VAL A 62 13.29 -11.17 3.04
N LYS A 63 14.06 -10.11 2.80
CA LYS A 63 14.74 -9.93 1.52
C LYS A 63 15.68 -11.11 1.26
N LEU A 64 15.44 -11.82 0.17
CA LEU A 64 16.40 -12.79 -0.34
C LEU A 64 17.42 -12.02 -1.20
N ALA A 65 18.59 -11.72 -0.61
CA ALA A 65 19.73 -11.28 -1.40
C ALA A 65 20.11 -12.42 -2.36
N ILE A 66 20.51 -12.05 -3.57
CA ILE A 66 20.73 -12.94 -4.73
C ILE A 66 21.75 -14.05 -4.42
N ASN A 67 22.60 -13.87 -3.41
CA ASN A 67 23.69 -14.78 -3.04
C ASN A 67 23.52 -15.46 -1.68
N HIS A 68 22.34 -15.41 -1.06
CA HIS A 68 22.15 -16.20 0.16
C HIS A 68 21.94 -17.67 -0.18
N PRO A 69 22.62 -18.60 0.51
CA PRO A 69 22.28 -20.02 0.40
C PRO A 69 20.77 -20.18 0.69
N PRO A 70 20.09 -21.13 0.03
CA PRO A 70 18.67 -21.36 0.24
C PRO A 70 18.38 -21.39 1.73
N LEU A 71 17.36 -20.62 2.16
CA LEU A 71 16.98 -20.48 3.57
C LEU A 71 17.08 -21.86 4.22
N PRO A 72 17.93 -22.03 5.25
CA PRO A 72 18.20 -23.35 5.77
C PRO A 72 16.87 -23.97 6.18
N THR A 73 16.50 -25.07 5.53
CA THR A 73 15.34 -25.91 5.84
C THR A 73 15.56 -26.67 7.15
N HIS A 74 16.20 -26.01 8.12
CA HIS A 74 16.48 -26.53 9.44
C HIS A 74 15.15 -26.93 10.08
N TYR A 75 15.10 -28.13 10.64
CA TYR A 75 13.93 -28.74 11.26
C TYR A 75 13.21 -27.84 12.29
N ARG A 76 13.92 -26.85 12.88
CA ARG A 76 13.33 -25.85 13.80
C ARG A 76 12.35 -24.89 13.10
N PHE A 77 12.54 -24.63 11.81
CA PHE A 77 11.63 -23.84 10.98
C PHE A 77 10.40 -24.61 10.51
N ARG A 78 10.22 -25.87 10.92
CA ARG A 78 9.01 -26.66 10.64
C ARG A 78 8.00 -26.67 11.80
N ARG A 79 8.29 -25.97 12.91
CA ARG A 79 7.35 -25.85 14.03
C ARG A 79 6.26 -24.83 13.68
N LYS A 80 5.01 -25.29 13.61
CA LYS A 80 3.84 -24.44 13.38
C LYS A 80 3.76 -23.36 14.47
N GLY A 81 3.52 -22.11 14.09
CA GLY A 81 3.48 -20.96 15.00
C GLY A 81 4.85 -20.31 15.26
N CYS A 82 5.92 -20.74 14.57
CA CYS A 82 7.19 -20.01 14.61
C CYS A 82 7.11 -18.76 13.73
N GLU A 83 7.35 -17.58 14.31
CA GLU A 83 7.41 -16.29 13.60
C GLU A 83 8.75 -16.14 12.85
N ILE A 84 8.94 -16.97 11.82
CA ILE A 84 10.16 -16.99 11.01
C ILE A 84 10.36 -15.62 10.36
N GLY A 85 11.57 -15.08 10.48
CA GLY A 85 11.94 -13.82 9.86
C GLY A 85 11.56 -12.58 10.67
N LYS A 86 10.83 -12.69 11.79
CA LYS A 86 10.37 -11.54 12.59
C LYS A 86 11.45 -10.53 12.95
N TYR A 87 12.64 -11.02 13.33
CA TYR A 87 13.77 -10.17 13.72
C TYR A 87 14.70 -9.79 12.55
N ARG A 88 14.36 -10.20 11.33
CA ARG A 88 15.18 -10.01 10.12
C ARG A 88 14.43 -9.34 8.98
N THR A 89 13.10 -9.31 9.05
CA THR A 89 12.28 -8.60 8.08
C THR A 89 12.51 -7.11 8.23
N ASP A 90 12.41 -6.39 7.13
CA ASP A 90 12.43 -4.94 7.16
C ASP A 90 11.16 -4.43 7.86
N LYS A 91 11.27 -3.24 8.46
CA LYS A 91 10.12 -2.55 9.02
C LYS A 91 10.21 -1.05 8.82
N ILE A 92 9.05 -0.43 8.78
CA ILE A 92 8.83 1.01 8.81
C ILE A 92 8.16 1.33 10.13
N VAL A 93 8.68 2.33 10.84
CA VAL A 93 8.04 2.89 12.02
C VAL A 93 7.59 4.30 11.67
N LEU A 94 6.28 4.54 11.72
CA LEU A 94 5.68 5.85 11.62
C LEU A 94 5.50 6.37 13.05
N ASP A 95 6.27 7.38 13.39
CA ASP A 95 6.20 8.07 14.68
C ASP A 95 5.43 9.38 14.49
N PHE A 96 4.32 9.52 15.22
CA PHE A 96 3.40 10.66 15.15
C PHE A 96 3.72 11.72 16.22
N ASN A 97 4.92 11.72 16.80
CA ASN A 97 5.34 12.68 17.84
C ASN A 97 4.34 12.79 19.00
N SER A 98 3.80 11.66 19.46
CA SER A 98 2.78 11.54 20.52
C SER A 98 1.37 12.04 20.17
N GLU A 99 1.10 12.46 18.93
CA GLU A 99 -0.27 12.76 18.49
C GLU A 99 -1.13 11.48 18.40
N PHE A 100 -0.48 10.38 17.97
CA PHE A 100 -1.04 9.03 17.90
C PHE A 100 0.00 7.99 18.32
N ASP A 101 -0.44 6.77 18.58
CA ASP A 101 0.50 5.66 18.78
C ASP A 101 1.26 5.38 17.49
N SER A 102 2.56 5.05 17.63
CA SER A 102 3.37 4.65 16.49
C SER A 102 2.78 3.47 15.72
N ILE A 103 2.86 3.53 14.40
CA ILE A 103 2.43 2.45 13.51
C ILE A 103 3.69 1.76 12.97
N VAL A 104 3.73 0.44 13.09
CA VAL A 104 4.83 -0.38 12.54
C VAL A 104 4.32 -1.21 11.37
N ILE A 105 4.88 -0.96 10.19
CA ILE A 105 4.60 -1.72 8.97
C ILE A 105 5.77 -2.66 8.72
N TYR A 106 5.54 -3.96 8.83
CA TYR A 106 6.55 -4.98 8.57
C TYR A 106 6.56 -5.39 7.10
N SER A 107 7.71 -5.87 6.64
CA SER A 107 7.89 -6.50 5.33
C SER A 107 7.59 -5.58 4.15
N ASN A 108 7.75 -4.27 4.32
CA ASN A 108 7.49 -3.25 3.30
C ASN A 108 8.29 -3.50 2.01
N GLU A 109 9.60 -3.64 2.13
CA GLU A 109 10.50 -3.83 1.00
C GLU A 109 10.59 -5.32 0.61
N ALA A 110 10.55 -6.24 1.58
CA ALA A 110 10.59 -7.68 1.31
C ALA A 110 9.37 -8.15 0.49
N ILE A 111 8.15 -7.72 0.83
CA ILE A 111 6.95 -8.11 0.08
C ILE A 111 6.99 -7.57 -1.34
N SER A 112 7.41 -6.30 -1.51
CA SER A 112 7.55 -5.69 -2.83
C SER A 112 8.54 -6.44 -3.69
N GLN A 113 9.70 -6.77 -3.13
CA GLN A 113 10.74 -7.50 -3.86
C GLN A 113 10.28 -8.90 -4.28
N LEU A 114 9.64 -9.66 -3.39
CA LEU A 114 9.21 -11.02 -3.69
C LEU A 114 8.09 -11.06 -4.73
N ILE A 115 7.10 -10.16 -4.64
CA ILE A 115 6.01 -10.08 -5.61
C ILE A 115 6.54 -9.62 -6.98
N ASN A 116 7.36 -8.56 -7.02
CA ASN A 116 7.90 -8.03 -8.29
C ASN A 116 8.84 -9.01 -9.00
N ARG A 117 9.49 -9.91 -8.25
CA ARG A 117 10.30 -11.00 -8.82
C ARG A 117 9.50 -12.24 -9.17
N LYS A 118 8.18 -12.24 -8.90
CA LYS A 118 7.30 -13.40 -9.07
C LYS A 118 7.77 -14.62 -8.26
N ASP A 119 8.39 -14.38 -7.10
CA ASP A 119 8.92 -15.41 -6.21
C ASP A 119 7.83 -15.99 -5.30
N LEU A 120 6.98 -16.82 -5.91
CA LEU A 120 5.88 -17.49 -5.23
C LEU A 120 6.40 -18.42 -4.12
N ASP A 121 7.44 -19.19 -4.39
CA ASP A 121 7.98 -20.17 -3.44
C ASP A 121 8.54 -19.49 -2.19
N GLY A 122 9.24 -18.37 -2.36
CA GLY A 122 9.72 -17.53 -1.26
C GLY A 122 8.58 -17.04 -0.37
N LEU A 123 7.48 -16.54 -0.96
CA LEU A 123 6.30 -16.11 -0.20
C LEU A 123 5.60 -17.26 0.52
N LEU A 124 5.43 -18.39 -0.16
CA LEU A 124 4.77 -19.57 0.39
C LEU A 124 5.58 -20.21 1.53
N PHE A 125 6.90 -20.08 1.51
CA PHE A 125 7.76 -20.54 2.61
C PHE A 125 7.41 -19.87 3.95
N PHE A 126 7.25 -18.54 3.97
CA PHE A 126 6.86 -17.81 5.18
C PHE A 126 5.41 -18.11 5.58
N ALA A 127 4.50 -18.18 4.59
CA ALA A 127 3.09 -18.48 4.79
C ALA A 127 2.84 -19.84 5.44
N ARG A 128 3.58 -20.88 5.03
CA ARG A 128 3.37 -22.27 5.46
C ARG A 128 3.52 -22.48 6.96
N ASN A 129 4.34 -21.68 7.63
CA ASN A 129 4.67 -21.87 9.04
C ASN A 129 3.72 -21.15 10.00
N THR A 130 3.05 -20.11 9.53
CA THR A 130 2.07 -19.36 10.32
C THR A 130 0.63 -19.79 10.02
N TYR A 131 0.25 -19.85 8.75
CA TYR A 131 -1.16 -19.94 8.38
C TYR A 131 -1.77 -21.33 8.60
N SER A 132 -3.09 -21.35 8.85
CA SER A 132 -3.88 -22.59 8.75
C SER A 132 -3.92 -23.09 7.30
N ARG A 133 -4.32 -24.34 7.06
CA ARG A 133 -4.45 -24.87 5.69
C ARG A 133 -5.38 -24.01 4.82
N LYS A 134 -6.49 -23.54 5.39
CA LYS A 134 -7.47 -22.69 4.69
C LYS A 134 -6.84 -21.33 4.33
N ASP A 135 -6.21 -20.68 5.30
CA ASP A 135 -5.60 -19.37 5.11
C ASP A 135 -4.40 -19.42 4.17
N TYR A 136 -3.62 -20.50 4.22
CA TYR A 136 -2.50 -20.74 3.30
C TYR A 136 -2.97 -20.85 1.85
N ILE A 137 -4.06 -21.59 1.60
CA ILE A 137 -4.64 -21.70 0.25
C ILE A 137 -5.17 -20.33 -0.22
N ALA A 138 -5.85 -19.60 0.65
CA ALA A 138 -6.33 -18.25 0.33
C ALA A 138 -5.18 -17.28 0.01
N PHE A 139 -4.12 -17.30 0.83
CA PHE A 139 -2.90 -16.52 0.62
C PHE A 139 -2.24 -16.87 -0.71
N ARG A 140 -2.03 -18.17 -1.00
CA ARG A 140 -1.47 -18.64 -2.28
C ARG A 140 -2.26 -18.11 -3.46
N ASN A 141 -3.59 -18.21 -3.42
CA ASN A 141 -4.45 -17.75 -4.51
C ASN A 141 -4.36 -16.24 -4.72
N LYS A 142 -4.24 -15.46 -3.64
CA LYS A 142 -4.06 -14.01 -3.73
C LYS A 142 -2.69 -13.63 -4.29
N VAL A 143 -1.62 -14.28 -3.87
CA VAL A 143 -0.27 -14.06 -4.44
C VAL A 143 -0.26 -14.40 -5.93
N GLN A 144 -0.83 -15.55 -6.30
CA GLN A 144 -0.94 -15.97 -7.69
C GLN A 144 -1.72 -14.94 -8.52
N PHE A 145 -2.84 -14.43 -7.99
CA PHE A 145 -3.60 -13.35 -8.63
C PHE A 145 -2.75 -12.10 -8.90
N LEU A 146 -1.94 -11.64 -7.93
CA LEU A 146 -1.07 -10.48 -8.15
C LEU A 146 -0.03 -10.74 -9.27
N ILE A 147 0.52 -11.96 -9.33
CA ILE A 147 1.51 -12.36 -10.34
C ILE A 147 0.87 -12.50 -11.73
N ASP A 148 -0.31 -13.12 -11.81
CA ASP A 148 -1.02 -13.38 -13.06
C ASP A 148 -1.46 -12.09 -13.76
N TYR A 149 -1.85 -11.08 -12.98
CA TYR A 149 -2.17 -9.72 -13.48
C TYR A 149 -0.94 -8.82 -13.65
N ASP A 150 0.27 -9.36 -13.47
CA ASP A 150 1.53 -8.60 -13.59
C ASP A 150 1.55 -7.31 -12.75
N LEU A 151 0.95 -7.35 -11.56
CA LEU A 151 0.87 -6.20 -10.68
C LEU A 151 2.24 -5.93 -10.05
N SER A 152 2.71 -4.70 -10.18
CA SER A 152 3.92 -4.23 -9.52
C SER A 152 3.61 -3.62 -8.15
N VAL A 153 4.47 -3.90 -7.18
CA VAL A 153 4.34 -3.40 -5.81
C VAL A 153 5.43 -2.39 -5.52
N VAL A 154 5.02 -1.18 -5.16
CA VAL A 154 5.90 -0.06 -4.83
C VAL A 154 6.10 -0.03 -3.31
N PRO A 155 7.34 -0.19 -2.81
CA PRO A 155 7.60 -0.08 -1.38
C PRO A 155 7.42 1.37 -0.90
N ILE A 156 6.91 1.55 0.32
CA ILE A 156 6.86 2.87 0.96
C ILE A 156 8.29 3.35 1.20
N THR A 157 8.57 4.59 0.77
CA THR A 157 9.86 5.28 0.93
C THR A 157 9.69 6.47 1.86
N GLN A 158 10.81 7.08 2.28
CA GLN A 158 10.76 8.33 3.06
C GLN A 158 10.07 9.46 2.28
N GLU A 159 10.26 9.52 0.96
CA GLU A 159 9.59 10.53 0.11
C GLU A 159 8.06 10.38 0.17
N ILE A 160 7.54 9.15 0.08
CA ILE A 160 6.11 8.88 0.22
C ILE A 160 5.61 9.29 1.61
N ILE A 161 6.37 9.03 2.67
CA ILE A 161 6.03 9.44 4.04
C ILE A 161 6.00 10.97 4.15
N ASP A 162 6.96 11.67 3.56
CA ASP A 162 7.01 13.13 3.58
C ASP A 162 5.83 13.77 2.82
N VAL A 163 5.36 13.13 1.73
CA VAL A 163 4.15 13.52 1.00
C VAL A 163 2.90 13.24 1.83
N MET A 164 2.80 12.05 2.42
CA MET A 164 1.70 11.64 3.30
C MET A 164 1.54 12.62 4.47
N TYR A 165 2.64 13.02 5.10
CA TYR A 165 2.62 13.97 6.20
C TYR A 165 2.11 15.36 5.77
N ARG A 166 2.54 15.85 4.60
CA ARG A 166 2.04 17.12 4.05
C ARG A 166 0.53 17.07 3.79
N ILE A 167 0.05 16.00 3.16
CA ILE A 167 -1.39 15.80 2.92
C ILE A 167 -2.14 15.80 4.26
N TYR A 168 -1.65 15.04 5.24
CA TYR A 168 -2.24 14.97 6.58
C TYR A 168 -2.34 16.36 7.23
N GLU A 169 -1.25 17.13 7.25
CA GLU A 169 -1.21 18.47 7.84
C GLU A 169 -2.21 19.44 7.19
N GLU A 170 -2.46 19.32 5.89
CA GLU A 170 -3.45 20.13 5.17
C GLU A 170 -4.89 19.75 5.51
N ILE A 171 -5.18 18.46 5.74
CA ILE A 171 -6.55 17.98 5.94
C ILE A 171 -6.92 17.76 7.41
N LYS A 172 -5.98 17.77 8.36
CA LYS A 172 -6.23 17.39 9.76
C LYS A 172 -7.28 18.23 10.50
N GLY A 173 -7.56 19.45 10.02
CA GLY A 173 -8.65 20.29 10.53
C GLY A 173 -10.04 19.91 10.02
N GLU A 174 -10.12 19.22 8.88
CA GLU A 174 -11.35 18.86 8.17
C GLU A 174 -11.65 17.35 8.27
N TYR A 175 -10.61 16.53 8.44
CA TYR A 175 -10.66 15.09 8.35
C TYR A 175 -10.57 14.42 9.73
N ASN A 176 -11.56 13.60 10.09
CA ASN A 176 -11.67 13.01 11.43
C ASN A 176 -10.84 11.72 11.59
N VAL A 177 -9.52 11.89 11.74
CA VAL A 177 -8.56 10.77 11.90
C VAL A 177 -8.71 10.03 13.23
N LYS A 178 -9.26 10.67 14.28
CA LYS A 178 -9.16 10.15 15.67
C LYS A 178 -9.91 8.84 15.93
N VAL A 179 -10.96 8.53 15.16
CA VAL A 179 -11.78 7.32 15.40
C VAL A 179 -11.08 6.06 14.89
N ASN A 180 -10.39 6.13 13.75
CA ASN A 180 -9.69 4.99 13.15
C ASN A 180 -8.39 5.44 12.46
N TYR A 181 -7.50 6.05 13.25
CA TYR A 181 -6.30 6.70 12.73
C TYR A 181 -5.43 5.74 11.93
N ARG A 182 -5.34 4.46 12.33
CA ARG A 182 -4.55 3.45 11.60
C ARG A 182 -5.05 3.27 10.18
N ASN A 183 -6.35 3.06 9.98
CA ASN A 183 -6.93 2.92 8.65
C ASN A 183 -6.73 4.19 7.83
N SER A 184 -7.04 5.35 8.43
CA SER A 184 -6.83 6.65 7.79
C SER A 184 -5.38 6.86 7.34
N PHE A 185 -4.38 6.51 8.15
CA PHE A 185 -2.97 6.63 7.77
C PHE A 185 -2.55 5.61 6.71
N MET A 186 -3.14 4.41 6.67
CA MET A 186 -2.92 3.49 5.54
C MET A 186 -3.49 4.07 4.25
N ASP A 187 -4.72 4.58 4.27
CA ASP A 187 -5.35 5.24 3.12
C ASP A 187 -4.51 6.45 2.63
N LEU A 188 -3.99 7.25 3.56
CA LEU A 188 -3.09 8.36 3.24
C LEU A 188 -1.76 7.91 2.66
N LEU A 189 -1.20 6.78 3.10
CA LEU A 189 0.00 6.20 2.48
C LEU A 189 -0.28 5.70 1.05
N ILE A 190 -1.45 5.12 0.81
CA ILE A 190 -1.89 4.69 -0.54
C ILE A 190 -1.99 5.92 -1.45
N LEU A 191 -2.69 6.96 -1.00
CA LEU A 191 -2.81 8.23 -1.72
C LEU A 191 -1.44 8.86 -1.98
N ALA A 192 -0.61 9.00 -0.94
CA ALA A 192 0.71 9.60 -1.05
C ALA A 192 1.62 8.84 -2.00
N THR A 193 1.46 7.51 -2.10
CA THR A 193 2.19 6.71 -3.09
C THR A 193 1.81 7.16 -4.50
N ALA A 194 0.52 7.25 -4.82
CA ALA A 194 0.08 7.71 -6.13
C ALA A 194 0.50 9.17 -6.44
N VAL A 195 0.41 10.04 -5.43
CA VAL A 195 0.85 11.45 -5.51
C VAL A 195 2.34 11.58 -5.79
N THR A 196 3.17 10.80 -5.08
CA THR A 196 4.63 10.81 -5.26
C THR A 196 5.02 10.44 -6.69
N TYR A 197 4.33 9.46 -7.29
CA TYR A 197 4.61 8.99 -8.65
C TYR A 197 3.86 9.76 -9.74
N LYS A 198 3.03 10.74 -9.37
CA LYS A 198 2.17 11.52 -10.28
C LYS A 198 1.28 10.62 -11.15
N ARG A 199 0.62 9.66 -10.52
CA ARG A 199 -0.26 8.68 -11.17
C ARG A 199 -1.64 8.68 -10.55
N TYR A 200 -2.63 8.23 -11.32
CA TYR A 200 -4.00 8.12 -10.82
C TYR A 200 -4.09 7.02 -9.77
N LEU A 201 -5.00 7.20 -8.81
CA LEU A 201 -5.38 6.18 -7.83
C LEU A 201 -6.83 5.80 -8.05
N TYR A 202 -7.08 4.53 -8.35
CA TYR A 202 -8.42 3.97 -8.45
C TYR A 202 -8.84 3.38 -7.10
N THR A 203 -9.97 3.85 -6.57
CA THR A 203 -10.54 3.43 -5.29
C THR A 203 -12.07 3.33 -5.37
N LYS A 204 -12.66 2.46 -4.54
CA LYS A 204 -14.12 2.43 -4.28
C LYS A 204 -14.48 3.09 -2.94
N ASP A 205 -13.48 3.54 -2.18
CA ASP A 205 -13.68 4.17 -0.89
C ASP A 205 -14.12 5.61 -1.07
N LYS A 206 -15.31 5.96 -0.55
CA LYS A 206 -15.90 7.29 -0.72
C LYS A 206 -15.11 8.40 -0.03
N GLU A 207 -14.42 8.10 1.08
CA GLU A 207 -13.60 9.08 1.79
C GLU A 207 -12.27 9.27 1.07
N LEU A 208 -11.60 8.18 0.69
CA LEU A 208 -10.36 8.24 -0.08
C LEU A 208 -10.59 8.93 -1.43
N GLN A 209 -11.70 8.64 -2.11
CA GLN A 209 -12.05 9.25 -3.41
C GLN A 209 -12.11 10.77 -3.35
N LYS A 210 -12.61 11.37 -2.25
CA LYS A 210 -12.62 12.83 -2.07
C LYS A 210 -11.20 13.39 -2.05
N LEU A 211 -10.27 12.69 -1.40
CA LEU A 211 -8.86 13.06 -1.34
C LEU A 211 -8.16 12.81 -2.68
N VAL A 212 -8.47 11.72 -3.40
CA VAL A 212 -7.95 11.46 -4.75
C VAL A 212 -8.30 12.61 -5.69
N THR A 213 -9.55 13.06 -5.72
CA THR A 213 -9.95 14.19 -6.58
C THR A 213 -9.22 15.49 -6.22
N ARG A 214 -8.83 15.67 -4.94
CA ARG A 214 -8.08 16.86 -4.50
C ARG A 214 -6.60 16.80 -4.87
N TYR A 215 -5.96 15.63 -4.77
CA TYR A 215 -4.50 15.51 -4.84
C TYR A 215 -3.97 14.81 -6.11
N CYS A 216 -4.81 14.08 -6.84
CA CYS A 216 -4.45 13.36 -8.07
C CYS A 216 -5.02 14.01 -9.34
N ASN A 217 -5.41 15.29 -9.29
CA ASN A 217 -5.73 16.08 -10.48
C ASN A 217 -4.43 16.55 -11.15
N TYR A 218 -3.77 15.65 -11.87
CA TYR A 218 -2.70 16.04 -12.77
C TYR A 218 -3.36 16.60 -14.02
N ASP A 219 -3.18 17.90 -14.26
CA ASP A 219 -3.63 18.55 -15.48
C ASP A 219 -3.21 17.67 -16.67
N SER A 220 -4.21 17.21 -17.42
CA SER A 220 -4.04 16.62 -18.74
C SER A 220 -3.43 17.70 -19.62
N GLY A 221 -2.10 17.72 -19.70
CA GLY A 221 -1.41 18.51 -20.69
C GLY A 221 -1.78 18.00 -22.08
N ILE A 222 -2.71 18.71 -22.75
CA ILE A 222 -2.92 18.79 -24.21
C ILE A 222 -3.32 17.43 -24.83
N ASP A 223 -4.59 17.16 -25.13
CA ASP A 223 -5.30 17.72 -26.27
C ASP A 223 -6.67 18.33 -25.90
N ALA A 224 -6.72 19.66 -25.87
CA ALA A 224 -7.96 20.41 -25.89
C ALA A 224 -8.51 20.44 -27.33
N ALA A 225 -9.22 19.38 -27.70
CA ALA A 225 -10.22 19.42 -28.76
C ALA A 225 -11.41 18.58 -28.28
N ASN A 226 -12.14 19.10 -27.29
CA ASN A 226 -13.59 19.04 -27.17
C ASN A 226 -14.01 19.69 -25.86
N GLU A 227 -14.78 20.76 -25.99
CA GLU A 227 -15.38 21.57 -24.94
C GLU A 227 -16.20 20.70 -23.96
N THR A 228 -15.98 20.84 -22.65
CA THR A 228 -16.93 21.56 -21.78
C THR A 228 -16.54 21.51 -20.29
N THR A 229 -16.79 22.66 -19.64
CA THR A 229 -16.92 22.94 -18.20
C THR A 229 -15.67 22.98 -17.32
N HIS A 230 -15.13 24.19 -17.25
CA HIS A 230 -14.40 24.81 -16.14
C HIS A 230 -14.82 24.34 -14.74
N ILE A 231 -13.83 23.92 -13.94
CA ILE A 231 -13.75 24.20 -12.51
C ILE A 231 -12.35 24.79 -12.26
N GLU A 232 -12.31 25.93 -11.56
CA GLU A 232 -11.12 26.75 -11.34
C GLU A 232 -9.97 25.98 -10.70
N SER A 233 -8.84 26.01 -11.38
CA SER A 233 -7.54 25.54 -10.93
C SER A 233 -7.01 26.44 -9.81
N SER A 234 -7.01 25.94 -8.58
CA SER A 234 -6.13 26.48 -7.55
C SER A 234 -4.74 25.88 -7.76
N ALA A 235 -3.98 26.54 -8.64
CA ALA A 235 -2.56 26.26 -8.84
C ALA A 235 -1.84 26.27 -7.48
N ILE A 236 -1.19 25.16 -7.13
CA ILE A 236 -0.22 25.12 -6.04
C ILE A 236 0.93 26.05 -6.45
N LYS A 237 0.87 27.30 -6.00
CA LYS A 237 1.98 28.23 -6.08
C LYS A 237 3.12 27.67 -5.24
N ASN A 238 4.19 27.26 -5.91
CA ASN A 238 5.51 27.13 -5.30
C ASN A 238 5.98 28.53 -4.88
N ASN A 239 5.53 29.01 -3.73
CA ASN A 239 6.14 30.15 -3.07
C ASN A 239 7.35 29.63 -2.29
N GLY A 240 8.53 29.76 -2.91
CA GLY A 240 9.77 29.81 -2.16
C GLY A 240 9.71 31.00 -1.21
N GLN A 241 9.43 30.74 0.06
CA GLN A 241 9.60 31.70 1.14
C GLN A 241 10.49 31.09 2.21
N ASP A 242 11.66 31.70 2.36
CA ASP A 242 12.59 31.52 3.47
C ASP A 242 11.90 31.81 4.81
N ASN A 243 11.36 30.77 5.44
CA ASN A 243 10.96 30.84 6.85
C ASN A 243 12.15 30.43 7.73
N LYS A 244 12.92 31.45 8.13
CA LYS A 244 13.82 31.38 9.27
C LYS A 244 13.02 30.99 10.52
N GLY A 245 13.42 29.90 11.17
CA GLY A 245 13.08 29.63 12.58
C GLY A 245 11.90 28.72 12.86
N PHE A 246 11.86 27.51 12.30
CA PHE A 246 11.21 26.37 12.95
C PHE A 246 12.17 25.17 12.91
N VAL A 247 12.66 24.74 14.07
CA VAL A 247 13.42 23.49 14.20
C VAL A 247 12.41 22.35 14.04
N ASN A 248 12.25 21.91 12.80
CA ASN A 248 11.35 20.85 12.39
C ASN A 248 11.93 19.49 12.85
N ASN A 249 11.45 18.96 13.96
CA ASN A 249 11.75 17.59 14.39
C ASN A 249 10.93 16.60 13.53
N LYS A 250 11.44 16.36 12.32
CA LYS A 250 10.87 15.48 11.28
C LYS A 250 10.44 14.10 11.83
N TRP A 251 9.26 13.62 11.42
CA TRP A 251 8.84 12.23 11.58
C TRP A 251 9.82 11.34 10.78
N ARG A 252 10.37 10.29 11.39
CA ARG A 252 11.52 9.55 10.84
C ARG A 252 11.14 8.13 10.42
N LEU A 253 11.49 7.75 9.19
CA LEU A 253 11.59 6.35 8.82
C LEU A 253 12.79 5.72 9.54
N ILE A 254 12.52 4.89 10.54
CA ILE A 254 13.56 4.03 11.12
C ILE A 254 13.60 2.73 10.32
N ARG A 255 14.57 2.60 9.40
CA ARG A 255 14.89 1.33 8.74
C ARG A 255 15.76 0.49 9.68
N SER A 256 15.32 -0.72 9.98
CA SER A 256 16.13 -1.74 10.67
C SER A 256 16.03 -3.07 9.96
#